data_AF-A0A075UZP2-F1
#
_entry.id   AF-A0A075UZP2-F1
#
_cell.length_a   1.000
_cell.length_b   1.000
_cell.length_c   1.000
_cell.angle_alpha   90.00
_cell.angle_beta   90.00
_cell.angle_gamma   90.00
#
_symmetry.space_group_name_H-M   'P 1'
#
loop_
_entity.id
_entity.type
_entity.pdbx_description
1 polymer ?
#
loop_
_entity_poly.entity_id
_entity_poly.type
_entity_poly.pdbx_seq_one_letter_code
_entity_poly.pdbx_strand_id
1 'polypeptide(L)'
;MDKLGLALHLADTLLTDGGFSFDQWTEGTPRTGYAVSVNPECNRQYVGRVSPLDVYDYMHTFDSILGEPGKVFGAWRDSETGITHLDVSTVVADSDKALTLAREHGEIAVWDYANGAEIRTDSVSV
;
A
#
# COMPACT_ATOMS: atom_id res chain seq x y z
N MET A 1 2.01 -17.85 10.53
CA MET A 1 1.20 -16.99 11.41
C MET A 1 -0.24 -17.10 10.93
N ASP A 2 -1.25 -17.13 11.79
CA ASP A 2 -2.64 -17.06 11.29
C ASP A 2 -2.96 -15.64 10.79
N LYS A 3 -4.09 -15.47 10.05
CA LYS A 3 -4.43 -14.16 9.45
C LYS A 3 -4.64 -13.07 10.50
N LEU A 4 -5.14 -13.41 11.70
CA LEU A 4 -5.35 -12.42 12.77
C LEU A 4 -4.03 -11.96 13.39
N GLY A 5 -3.10 -12.89 13.63
CA GLY A 5 -1.75 -12.57 14.08
C GLY A 5 -1.00 -11.73 13.05
N LEU A 6 -1.16 -12.03 11.75
CA LEU A 6 -0.57 -11.22 10.68
C LEU A 6 -1.16 -9.81 10.68
N ALA A 7 -2.48 -9.69 10.79
CA ALA A 7 -3.14 -8.39 10.86
C ALA A 7 -2.70 -7.56 12.09
N LEU A 8 -2.50 -8.20 13.24
CA LEU A 8 -1.93 -7.57 14.43
C LEU A 8 -0.52 -7.06 14.17
N HIS A 9 0.34 -7.87 13.56
CA HIS A 9 1.70 -7.48 13.22
C HIS A 9 1.73 -6.30 12.25
N LEU A 10 0.96 -6.36 11.16
CA LEU A 10 0.90 -5.29 10.16
C LEU A 10 0.34 -3.97 10.72
N ALA A 11 -0.69 -4.04 11.58
CA ALA A 11 -1.22 -2.85 12.26
C ALA A 11 -0.19 -2.22 13.22
N ASP A 12 0.65 -3.03 13.86
CA ASP A 12 1.76 -2.54 14.69
C ASP A 12 2.85 -1.89 13.84
N THR A 13 3.27 -2.54 12.74
CA THR A 13 4.23 -1.98 11.78
C THR A 13 3.77 -0.64 11.22
N LEU A 14 2.50 -0.51 10.82
CA LEU A 14 1.94 0.76 10.36
C LEU A 14 2.01 1.84 11.45
N LEU A 15 1.81 1.48 12.72
CA LEU A 15 1.88 2.41 13.84
C LEU A 15 3.32 2.85 14.15
N THR A 16 4.30 1.94 14.06
CA THR A 16 5.70 2.21 14.44
C THR A 16 6.50 2.83 13.29
N ASP A 17 6.28 2.34 12.07
CA ASP A 17 7.14 2.61 10.91
C ASP A 17 6.45 3.55 9.91
N GLY A 18 5.16 3.82 10.10
CA GLY A 18 4.37 4.71 9.25
C GLY A 18 3.81 4.05 7.99
N GLY A 19 4.12 2.77 7.74
CA GLY A 19 3.59 2.04 6.60
C GLY A 19 4.17 0.64 6.45
N PHE A 20 3.64 -0.13 5.50
CA PHE A 20 4.17 -1.43 5.10
C PHE A 20 3.76 -1.78 3.67
N SER A 21 4.41 -2.81 3.14
CA SER A 21 3.93 -3.56 1.99
C SER A 21 4.03 -5.05 2.28
N PHE A 22 2.93 -5.77 2.05
CA PHE A 22 2.85 -7.22 2.25
C PHE A 22 2.37 -7.91 0.98
N ASP A 23 3.23 -8.75 0.43
CA ASP A 23 2.94 -9.64 -0.70
C ASP A 23 2.44 -10.98 -0.16
N GLN A 24 1.16 -11.28 -0.38
CA GLN A 24 0.54 -12.53 0.03
C GLN A 24 0.97 -13.72 -0.86
N TRP A 25 1.37 -13.47 -2.10
CA TRP A 25 1.83 -14.51 -3.02
C TRP A 25 3.19 -15.07 -2.59
N THR A 26 4.11 -14.20 -2.14
CA THR A 26 5.44 -14.61 -1.67
C THR A 26 5.56 -14.70 -0.15
N GLU A 27 4.51 -14.32 0.59
CA GLU A 27 4.49 -14.18 2.06
C GLU A 27 5.63 -13.29 2.59
N GLY A 28 5.83 -12.12 1.99
CA GLY A 28 6.95 -11.24 2.34
C GLY A 28 6.75 -9.77 1.98
N THR A 29 7.79 -8.98 2.20
CA THR A 29 7.83 -7.56 1.80
C THR A 29 8.71 -7.42 0.57
N PRO A 30 8.20 -6.82 -0.53
CA PRO A 30 9.04 -6.51 -1.68
C PRO A 30 10.20 -5.60 -1.28
N ARG A 31 11.36 -5.79 -1.92
CA ARG A 31 12.59 -5.01 -1.63
C ARG A 31 13.08 -4.18 -2.81
N THR A 32 12.42 -4.30 -3.96
CA THR A 32 12.81 -3.65 -5.21
C THR A 32 11.57 -3.27 -6.02
N GLY A 33 11.72 -2.28 -6.89
CA GLY A 33 10.64 -1.76 -7.72
C GLY A 33 9.85 -0.67 -7.00
N TYR A 34 8.66 -0.42 -7.52
CA TYR A 34 7.79 0.69 -7.14
C TYR A 34 6.37 0.19 -6.91
N ALA A 35 5.78 0.50 -5.75
CA ALA A 35 4.39 0.20 -5.47
C ALA A 35 3.50 1.38 -5.90
N VAL A 36 2.43 1.09 -6.65
CA VAL A 36 1.44 2.08 -7.07
C VAL A 36 0.04 1.48 -6.97
N SER A 37 -0.89 2.19 -6.32
CA SER A 37 -2.30 1.76 -6.28
C SER A 37 -2.97 2.05 -7.62
N VAL A 38 -3.38 1.00 -8.32
CA VAL A 38 -4.06 1.10 -9.63
C VAL A 38 -5.49 0.57 -9.57
N ASN A 39 -5.95 0.22 -8.37
CA ASN A 39 -7.25 -0.40 -8.10
C ASN A 39 -8.05 0.53 -7.16
N PRO A 40 -8.64 1.63 -7.65
CA PRO A 40 -9.29 2.64 -6.81
C PRO A 40 -10.43 2.08 -5.96
N GLU A 41 -11.10 1.02 -6.40
CA GLU A 41 -12.12 0.28 -5.64
C GLU A 41 -11.56 -0.37 -4.37
N CYS A 42 -10.25 -0.63 -4.33
CA CYS A 42 -9.54 -1.20 -3.20
C CYS A 42 -9.06 -0.13 -2.20
N ASN A 43 -9.06 1.16 -2.56
CA ASN A 43 -8.56 2.21 -1.68
C ASN A 43 -9.48 2.40 -0.47
N ARG A 44 -8.88 2.49 0.72
CA ARG A 44 -9.57 2.86 1.97
C ARG A 44 -8.77 3.92 2.69
N GLN A 45 -9.47 4.91 3.25
CA GLN A 45 -8.87 5.99 4.02
C GLN A 45 -9.40 5.97 5.44
N TYR A 46 -8.51 6.15 6.40
CA TYR A 46 -8.82 6.17 7.82
C TYR A 46 -8.30 7.45 8.46
N VAL A 47 -9.19 8.12 9.20
CA VAL A 47 -8.81 9.22 10.08
C VAL A 47 -8.44 8.63 11.44
N GLY A 48 -7.17 8.69 11.81
CA GLY A 48 -6.67 8.18 13.09
C GLY A 48 -5.96 6.83 12.97
N ARG A 49 -6.06 6.00 14.01
CA ARG A 49 -5.36 4.72 14.10
C ARG A 49 -6.15 3.62 13.40
N VAL A 50 -5.50 2.90 12.49
CA VAL A 50 -6.00 1.63 11.93
C VAL A 50 -5.81 0.53 12.97
N SER A 51 -6.88 -0.22 13.25
CA SER A 51 -6.85 -1.34 14.20
C SER A 51 -6.46 -2.65 13.50
N PRO A 52 -6.01 -3.68 14.27
CA PRO A 52 -5.80 -5.02 13.72
C PRO A 52 -7.04 -5.60 13.03
N LEU A 53 -8.25 -5.25 13.47
CA LEU A 53 -9.48 -5.72 12.82
C LEU A 53 -9.70 -5.04 11.47
N ASP A 54 -9.39 -3.74 11.33
CA ASP A 54 -9.46 -3.05 10.04
C ASP A 54 -8.52 -3.70 9.02
N VAL A 55 -7.30 -4.05 9.45
CA VAL A 55 -6.30 -4.76 8.62
C VAL A 55 -6.80 -6.16 8.25
N TYR A 56 -7.34 -6.91 9.22
CA TYR A 56 -7.88 -8.24 8.98
C TYR A 56 -9.05 -8.21 7.99
N ASP A 57 -10.00 -7.29 8.19
CA ASP A 57 -11.18 -7.14 7.34
C ASP A 57 -10.79 -6.69 5.93
N TYR A 58 -9.77 -5.84 5.80
CA TYR A 58 -9.22 -5.44 4.50
C TYR A 58 -8.66 -6.64 3.74
N MET A 59 -7.77 -7.41 4.39
CA MET A 59 -7.18 -8.61 3.81
C MET A 59 -8.23 -9.66 3.45
N HIS A 60 -9.29 -9.78 4.27
CA HIS A 60 -10.38 -10.70 3.98
C HIS A 60 -11.23 -10.23 2.79
N THR A 61 -11.52 -8.94 2.71
CA THR A 61 -12.33 -8.33 1.64
C THR A 61 -11.65 -8.46 0.27
N PHE A 62 -10.32 -8.28 0.23
CA PHE A 62 -9.55 -8.25 -1.02
C PHE A 62 -8.66 -9.49 -1.23
N ASP A 63 -8.91 -10.58 -0.49
CA ASP A 63 -8.08 -11.80 -0.47
C ASP A 63 -7.80 -12.36 -1.88
N SER A 64 -8.80 -12.33 -2.75
CA SER A 64 -8.64 -12.82 -4.13
C SER A 64 -7.67 -11.97 -4.95
N ILE A 65 -7.70 -10.65 -4.80
CA ILE A 65 -6.85 -9.73 -5.59
C ILE A 65 -5.44 -9.70 -4.98
N LEU A 66 -5.34 -9.71 -3.65
CA LEU A 66 -4.06 -9.79 -2.94
C LEU A 66 -3.32 -11.11 -3.23
N GLY A 67 -4.05 -12.17 -3.56
CA GLY A 67 -3.48 -13.44 -4.00
C GLY A 67 -2.97 -13.46 -5.44
N GLU A 68 -3.05 -12.36 -6.19
CA GLU A 68 -2.52 -12.30 -7.57
C GLU A 68 -1.02 -11.93 -7.60
N PRO A 69 -0.23 -12.53 -8.51
CA PRO A 69 1.19 -12.19 -8.64
C PRO A 69 1.41 -10.69 -8.92
N GLY A 70 2.32 -10.08 -8.16
CA GLY A 70 2.66 -8.65 -8.32
C GLY A 70 1.68 -7.68 -7.66
N LYS A 71 0.67 -8.17 -6.95
CA LYS A 71 -0.19 -7.40 -6.06
C LYS A 71 0.33 -7.46 -4.63
N VAL A 72 0.26 -6.33 -3.94
CA VAL A 72 0.65 -6.23 -2.53
C VAL A 72 -0.37 -5.42 -1.76
N PHE A 73 -0.56 -5.81 -0.50
CA PHE A 73 -1.30 -5.01 0.45
C PHE A 73 -0.40 -3.87 0.92
N GLY A 74 -0.74 -2.65 0.51
CA GLY A 74 -0.09 -1.42 0.95
C GLY A 74 -0.81 -0.78 2.12
N ALA A 75 -0.05 -0.27 3.06
CA ALA A 75 -0.53 0.69 4.05
C ALA A 75 0.46 1.83 4.21
N TRP A 76 -0.04 3.05 4.26
CA TRP A 76 0.81 4.23 4.41
C TRP A 76 0.06 5.32 5.17
N ARG A 77 0.72 5.89 6.17
CA ARG A 77 0.24 7.08 6.85
C ARG A 77 0.89 8.30 6.20
N ASP A 78 0.08 9.06 5.47
CA ASP A 78 0.53 10.30 4.85
C ASP A 78 1.03 11.26 5.93
N SER A 79 2.30 11.65 5.79
CA SER A 79 2.97 12.53 6.74
C SER A 79 2.44 13.96 6.72
N GLU A 80 1.85 14.40 5.60
CA GLU A 80 1.30 15.75 5.45
C GLU A 80 -0.10 15.87 6.07
N THR A 81 -0.99 14.92 5.75
CA THR A 81 -2.39 14.97 6.18
C THR A 81 -2.67 14.16 7.45
N GLY A 82 -1.79 13.20 7.78
CA GLY A 82 -2.01 12.21 8.85
C GLY A 82 -3.05 11.14 8.52
N ILE A 83 -3.63 11.15 7.31
CA ILE A 83 -4.58 10.15 6.84
C ILE A 83 -3.84 8.85 6.56
N THR A 84 -4.41 7.73 7.00
CA THR A 84 -3.88 6.42 6.64
C THR A 84 -4.61 5.87 5.44
N HIS A 85 -3.84 5.41 4.46
CA HIS A 85 -4.29 4.77 3.23
C HIS A 85 -4.02 3.27 3.35
N LEU A 86 -5.03 2.46 3.00
CA LEU A 86 -4.89 1.03 2.74
C LEU A 86 -5.25 0.79 1.28
N ASP A 87 -4.42 0.06 0.56
CA ASP A 87 -4.58 -0.17 -0.88
C ASP A 87 -4.11 -1.56 -1.33
N VAL A 88 -4.52 -1.91 -2.54
CA VAL A 88 -3.91 -2.98 -3.32
C VAL A 88 -2.99 -2.33 -4.34
N SER A 89 -1.70 -2.35 -4.05
CA SER A 89 -0.67 -1.81 -4.91
C SER A 89 -0.19 -2.85 -5.93
N THR A 90 0.18 -2.37 -7.11
CA THR A 90 0.91 -3.16 -8.12
C THR A 90 2.40 -2.81 -8.04
N VAL A 91 3.25 -3.83 -7.97
CA VAL A 91 4.71 -3.64 -8.00
C VAL A 91 5.21 -3.64 -9.43
N VAL A 92 5.79 -2.52 -9.87
CA VAL A 92 6.44 -2.39 -11.17
C VAL A 92 7.94 -2.12 -11.01
N ALA A 93 8.75 -2.60 -11.95
CA ALA A 93 10.21 -2.47 -11.83
C ALA A 93 10.75 -1.07 -12.16
N ASP A 94 9.98 -0.27 -12.92
CA ASP A 94 10.43 0.98 -13.53
C ASP A 94 9.68 2.18 -12.93
N SER A 95 10.44 3.21 -12.54
CA SER A 95 9.90 4.40 -11.88
C SER A 95 9.00 5.22 -12.79
N ASP A 96 9.37 5.38 -14.06
CA ASP A 96 8.64 6.22 -15.01
C ASP A 96 7.28 5.58 -15.30
N LYS A 97 7.25 4.25 -15.45
CA LYS A 97 6.01 3.48 -15.54
C LYS A 97 5.16 3.61 -14.29
N ALA A 98 5.75 3.52 -13.10
CA ALA A 98 5.02 3.68 -11.84
C ALA A 98 4.36 5.06 -11.73
N LEU A 99 5.11 6.12 -12.03
CA LEU A 99 4.62 7.49 -11.99
C LEU A 99 3.59 7.78 -13.09
N THR A 100 3.71 7.13 -14.24
CA THR A 100 2.68 7.20 -15.30
C THR A 100 1.37 6.59 -14.82
N LEU A 101 1.42 5.36 -14.27
CA LEU A 101 0.26 4.68 -13.70
C LEU A 101 -0.36 5.50 -12.56
N ALA A 102 0.46 6.07 -11.67
CA ALA A 102 -0.03 6.89 -10.57
C ALA A 102 -0.83 8.08 -11.08
N ARG A 103 -0.32 8.80 -12.09
CA ARG A 103 -1.03 9.94 -12.70
C ARG A 103 -2.31 9.50 -13.41
N GLU A 104 -2.28 8.40 -14.15
CA GLU A 104 -3.46 7.85 -14.85
C GLU A 104 -4.58 7.44 -13.88
N HIS A 105 -4.21 7.01 -12.67
CA HIS A 105 -5.13 6.55 -11.63
C HIS A 105 -5.44 7.62 -10.56
N GLY A 106 -4.86 8.82 -10.67
CA GLY A 106 -5.08 9.92 -9.73
C GLY A 106 -4.42 9.74 -8.36
N GLU A 107 -3.40 8.88 -8.27
CA GLU A 107 -2.63 8.65 -7.05
C GLU A 107 -1.66 9.80 -6.79
N ILE A 108 -1.48 10.12 -5.50
CA ILE A 108 -0.65 11.25 -5.04
C ILE A 108 0.83 10.87 -4.86
N ALA A 109 1.15 9.57 -4.86
CA ALA A 109 2.50 9.07 -4.68
C ALA A 109 2.67 7.64 -5.21
N VAL A 110 3.93 7.25 -5.37
CA VAL A 110 4.37 5.84 -5.47
C VAL A 110 5.39 5.55 -4.38
N TRP A 111 5.48 4.30 -3.92
CA TRP A 111 6.50 3.88 -2.96
C TRP A 111 7.72 3.30 -3.66
N ASP A 112 8.91 3.87 -3.42
CA ASP A 112 10.19 3.36 -3.90
C ASP A 112 10.82 2.44 -2.84
N TYR A 113 10.85 1.14 -3.12
CA TYR A 113 11.40 0.16 -2.18
C TYR A 113 12.92 0.27 -2.00
N ALA A 114 13.67 0.72 -3.00
CA ALA A 114 15.12 0.80 -2.93
C ALA A 114 15.57 1.94 -2.00
N ASN A 115 14.83 3.05 -2.02
CA ASN A 115 15.11 4.22 -1.21
C ASN A 115 14.31 4.28 0.09
N GLY A 116 13.26 3.45 0.23
CA GLY A 116 12.38 3.47 1.40
C GLY A 116 11.65 4.80 1.55
N ALA A 117 11.17 5.35 0.42
CA ALA A 117 10.58 6.68 0.37
C ALA A 117 9.43 6.75 -0.63
N GLU A 118 8.49 7.66 -0.36
CA GLU A 118 7.46 8.04 -1.31
C GLU A 118 8.02 8.99 -2.37
N ILE A 119 7.61 8.80 -3.61
CA ILE A 119 7.82 9.75 -4.70
C ILE A 119 6.46 10.34 -5.04
N ARG A 120 6.26 11.61 -4.71
CA ARG A 120 5.01 12.33 -4.99
C ARG A 120 4.81 12.49 -6.49
N THR A 121 3.59 12.32 -6.96
CA THR A 121 3.24 12.74 -8.31
C THR A 121 3.16 14.27 -8.32
N ASP A 122 3.71 14.90 -9.35
CA ASP A 122 3.50 16.33 -9.53
C ASP A 122 2.00 16.55 -9.71
N SER A 123 1.35 17.20 -8.75
CA SER A 123 -0.05 17.60 -8.87
C SER A 123 -0.19 18.41 -10.15
N VAL A 124 -0.76 17.84 -11.20
CA VAL A 124 -1.22 18.66 -12.32
C VAL A 124 -2.42 19.41 -11.77
N SER A 125 -2.19 20.66 -11.37
CA SER A 125 -3.26 21.62 -11.19
C SER A 125 -3.99 21.69 -12.53
N VAL A 126 -5.14 21.02 -12.61
CA VAL A 126 -6.11 21.21 -13.69
C VAL A 126 -6.94 22.45 -13.42
#